data_AF-A0A2V4R0C1-F1
#
_entry.id   AF-A0A2V4R0C1-F1
#
_cell.length_a   1.000
_cell.length_b   1.000
_cell.length_c   1.000
_cell.angle_alpha   90.00
_cell.angle_beta   90.00
_cell.angle_gamma   90.00
#
_symmetry.space_group_name_H-M   'P 1'
#
loop_
_entity.id
_entity.type
_entity.pdbx_description
1 polymer ?
#
loop_
_entity_poly.entity_id
_entity_poly.type
_entity_poly.pdbx_seq_one_letter_code
_entity_poly.pdbx_strand_id
1 'polypeptide(L)' 'MTDVTQSMLGQDVFATGSGRMGTLTAVNTDATIQITVDGPAESTFTIPVSWVQSTDGGKILLSHTLEDVQSYTPPA' A
#
# COMPACT_ATOMS: atom_id res chain seq x y z
N MET A 1 6.07 15.22 2.89
CA MET A 1 5.11 14.13 3.15
C MET A 1 4.50 13.78 1.83
N THR A 2 4.49 12.52 1.46
CA THR A 2 3.83 12.06 0.24
C THR A 2 2.35 11.88 0.58
N ASP A 3 1.49 12.77 0.07
CA ASP A 3 0.06 12.72 0.34
C ASP A 3 -0.59 11.63 -0.52
N VAL A 4 -1.08 10.57 0.13
CA VAL A 4 -1.93 9.56 -0.53
C VAL A 4 -3.37 10.00 -0.42
N THR A 5 -4.04 10.14 -1.56
CA THR A 5 -5.41 10.68 -1.65
C THR A 5 -6.37 9.65 -2.23
N GLN A 6 -7.68 9.84 -2.03
CA GLN A 6 -8.70 8.96 -2.60
C GLN A 6 -8.72 8.96 -4.15
N SER A 7 -8.11 9.95 -4.79
CA SER A 7 -7.95 9.97 -6.25
C SER A 7 -6.96 8.91 -6.76
N MET A 8 -6.23 8.26 -5.85
CA MET A 8 -5.18 7.28 -6.16
C MET A 8 -5.66 5.84 -6.00
N LEU A 9 -6.93 5.64 -5.63
CA LEU A 9 -7.55 4.32 -5.60
C LEU A 9 -7.47 3.65 -6.99
N GLY A 10 -7.13 2.37 -7.00
CA GLY A 10 -6.84 1.59 -8.20
C GLY A 10 -5.41 1.72 -8.72
N GLN A 11 -4.56 2.55 -8.11
CA GLN A 11 -3.14 2.62 -8.48
C GLN A 11 -2.39 1.37 -8.06
N ASP A 12 -1.38 1.01 -8.86
CA ASP A 12 -0.48 -0.09 -8.58
C ASP A 12 0.45 0.24 -7.43
N VAL A 13 0.55 -0.68 -6.48
CA VAL A 13 1.42 -0.58 -5.30
C VAL A 13 2.63 -1.48 -5.49
N PHE A 14 3.81 -0.93 -5.26
CA PHE A 14 5.11 -1.56 -5.37
C PHE A 14 5.77 -1.58 -4.00
N ALA A 15 6.23 -2.76 -3.58
CA ALA A 15 6.99 -2.90 -2.36
C ALA A 15 8.48 -2.66 -2.61
N THR A 16 9.21 -2.17 -1.61
CA THR A 16 10.66 -1.96 -1.74
C THR A 16 11.37 -3.28 -2.02
N GLY A 17 12.34 -3.29 -2.93
CA GLY A 17 13.08 -4.50 -3.29
C GLY A 17 12.24 -5.61 -3.93
N SER A 18 10.96 -5.36 -4.21
CA SER A 18 10.02 -6.31 -4.82
C SER A 18 9.28 -5.68 -5.99
N GLY A 19 8.60 -6.50 -6.78
CA GLY A 19 7.78 -6.04 -7.90
C GLY A 19 6.47 -5.40 -7.45
N ARG A 20 5.54 -5.30 -8.41
CA ARG A 20 4.14 -4.94 -8.14
C ARG A 20 3.57 -5.92 -7.11
N MET A 21 3.15 -5.38 -5.98
CA MET A 21 2.54 -6.10 -4.88
C MET A 21 1.02 -6.25 -5.11
N GLY A 22 0.38 -5.20 -5.61
CA GLY A 22 -1.08 -5.17 -5.71
C GLY A 22 -1.61 -3.80 -6.05
N THR A 23 -2.80 -3.47 -5.57
CA THR A 23 -3.49 -2.22 -5.86
C THR A 23 -4.00 -1.52 -4.61
N LEU A 24 -3.99 -0.20 -4.62
CA LEU A 24 -4.59 0.61 -3.56
C LEU A 24 -6.11 0.54 -3.66
N THR A 25 -6.78 0.11 -2.60
CA THR A 25 -8.24 -0.13 -2.60
C THR A 25 -9.00 0.77 -1.64
N ALA A 26 -8.36 1.26 -0.57
CA ALA A 26 -8.92 2.31 0.26
C ALA A 26 -7.84 3.24 0.84
N VAL A 27 -8.23 4.49 1.10
CA VAL A 27 -7.47 5.45 1.90
C VAL A 27 -8.36 5.85 3.06
N ASN A 28 -7.92 5.50 4.27
CA ASN A 28 -8.66 5.75 5.50
C ASN A 28 -8.32 7.14 6.05
N THR A 29 -9.25 7.69 6.83
CA THR A 29 -9.05 8.99 7.51
C THR A 29 -8.04 8.92 8.66
N ASP A 30 -7.69 7.73 9.12
CA ASP A 30 -6.72 7.46 10.20
C ASP A 30 -5.26 7.42 9.71
N ALA A 31 -4.94 8.06 8.57
CA ALA A 31 -3.62 8.00 7.95
C ALA A 31 -3.15 6.56 7.63
N THR A 32 -4.08 5.64 7.38
CA THR A 32 -3.81 4.28 6.89
C THR A 32 -4.39 4.07 5.50
N ILE A 33 -3.84 3.11 4.78
CA ILE A 33 -4.26 2.73 3.43
C ILE A 33 -4.48 1.23 3.37
N GLN A 34 -5.45 0.79 2.56
CA GLN A 34 -5.68 -0.63 2.26
C GLN A 34 -5.17 -0.99 0.89
N ILE A 35 -4.34 -2.02 0.84
CA ILE A 35 -3.74 -2.55 -0.37
C ILE A 35 -4.26 -3.96 -0.56
N THR A 36 -4.81 -4.25 -1.73
CA THR A 36 -5.18 -5.61 -2.11
C THR A 36 -4.04 -6.22 -2.90
N VAL A 37 -3.43 -7.28 -2.33
CA VAL A 37 -2.32 -8.02 -2.93
C VAL A 37 -2.88 -9.02 -3.94
N ASP A 38 -2.44 -8.90 -5.19
CA ASP A 38 -2.73 -9.85 -6.25
C ASP A 38 -1.94 -11.13 -5.99
N GLY A 39 -2.63 -12.18 -5.54
CA GLY A 39 -2.03 -13.48 -5.22
C GLY A 39 -3.03 -14.62 -5.44
N PRO A 40 -2.64 -15.88 -5.18
CA PRO A 40 -3.56 -17.03 -5.29
C PRO A 40 -4.76 -16.91 -4.35
N ALA A 41 -4.63 -16.11 -3.29
CA ALA A 41 -5.74 -15.63 -2.48
C ALA A 41 -5.60 -14.10 -2.37
N GLU A 42 -6.47 -13.37 -3.05
CA GLU A 42 -6.57 -11.91 -2.93
C GLU A 42 -6.70 -11.56 -1.44
N SER A 43 -5.73 -10.83 -0.93
CA SER A 43 -5.64 -10.49 0.50
C SER A 43 -5.48 -8.99 0.66
N THR A 44 -6.31 -8.38 1.49
CA THR A 44 -6.27 -6.95 1.75
C THR A 44 -5.52 -6.67 3.05
N PHE A 45 -4.50 -5.82 2.95
CA PHE A 45 -3.66 -5.42 4.08
C PHE A 45 -3.82 -3.93 4.35
N THR A 46 -3.90 -3.56 5.63
CA THR A 46 -4.00 -2.16 6.04
C THR A 46 -2.65 -1.72 6.60
N ILE A 47 -2.00 -0.74 5.98
CA ILE A 47 -0.70 -0.21 6.42
C ILE A 47 -0.79 1.30 6.63
N PRO A 48 0.11 1.90 7.44
CA PRO A 48 0.14 3.34 7.60
C PRO A 48 0.67 4.03 6.33
N VAL A 49 0.14 5.21 6.03
CA VAL A 49 0.56 6.05 4.90
C VAL A 49 2.03 6.46 5.02
N SER A 50 2.60 6.44 6.23
CA SER A 50 4.01 6.72 6.48
C SER A 50 4.96 5.73 5.79
N TRP A 51 4.47 4.54 5.43
CA TRP A 51 5.24 3.57 4.68
C TRP A 51 5.37 3.94 3.20
N VAL A 52 4.53 4.83 2.69
CA VAL A 52 4.59 5.28 1.30
C VAL A 52 5.80 6.18 1.12
N GLN A 53 6.78 5.66 0.38
CA GLN A 53 8.01 6.35 0.04
C GLN A 53 7.75 7.39 -1.06
N SER A 54 7.00 7.02 -2.10
CA SER A 54 6.77 7.89 -3.28
C SER A 54 5.49 7.51 -4.01
N THR A 55 4.88 8.47 -4.70
CA THR A 55 3.63 8.26 -5.47
C THR A 55 3.71 8.84 -6.88
N ASP A 56 4.83 8.59 -7.54
CA ASP A 56 5.13 9.19 -8.85
C ASP A 56 4.56 8.35 -10.00
N GLY A 57 4.11 9.02 -11.07
CA GLY A 57 3.73 8.35 -12.32
C GLY A 57 2.54 7.39 -12.22
N GLY A 58 1.62 7.61 -11.27
CA GLY A 58 0.42 6.78 -11.08
C GLY A 58 0.68 5.47 -10.35
N LYS A 59 1.80 5.35 -9.64
CA LYS A 59 2.20 4.17 -8.86
C LYS A 59 2.52 4.59 -7.44
N ILE A 60 2.32 3.69 -6.49
CA ILE A 60 2.64 3.89 -5.08
C ILE A 60 3.82 3.01 -4.72
N LEU A 61 4.94 3.62 -4.33
CA LEU A 61 6.13 2.93 -3.88
C LEU A 61 6.18 2.94 -2.36
N LEU A 62 6.27 1.76 -1.77
CA LEU A 62 6.47 1.57 -0.34
C LEU A 62 7.96 1.54 0.00
N SER A 63 8.27 1.99 1.21
CA SER A 63 9.60 1.88 1.82
C SER A 63 9.88 0.50 2.42
N HIS A 64 8.87 -0.37 2.48
CA HIS A 64 8.91 -1.70 3.09
C HIS A 64 8.64 -2.79 2.04
N THR A 65 9.05 -4.03 2.34
CA THR A 65 8.88 -5.19 1.46
C THR A 65 7.46 -5.76 1.55
N LEU A 66 7.08 -6.62 0.61
CA LEU A 66 5.78 -7.31 0.64
C LEU A 66 5.62 -8.13 1.93
N GLU A 67 6.66 -8.83 2.34
CA GLU A 67 6.66 -9.67 3.55
C GLU A 67 6.34 -8.86 4.81
N ASP A 68 6.86 -7.64 4.89
CA ASP A 68 6.63 -6.73 6.01
C ASP A 68 5.18 -6.23 6.04
N VAL A 69 4.60 -5.90 4.87
CA VAL A 69 3.17 -5.57 4.76
C VAL A 69 2.27 -6.75 5.13
N GLN A 70 2.62 -7.96 4.69
CA GLN A 70 1.84 -9.16 5.01
C GLN A 70 1.93 -9.55 6.48
N SER A 71 3.04 -9.22 7.13
CA SER A 71 3.25 -9.46 8.56
C SER A 71 2.75 -8.31 9.45
N TYR A 72 2.43 -7.16 8.86
CA TYR A 72 1.98 -5.99 9.59
C TYR A 72 0.59 -6.23 10.19
N THR A 73 0.53 -6.13 11.52
CA THR A 73 -0.72 -6.14 12.25
C THR A 73 -1.02 -4.71 12.69
N PRO A 74 -2.05 -4.04 12.13
CA PRO A 74 -2.39 -2.70 12.56
C PRO A 74 -2.74 -2.69 14.06
N PRO A 75 -2.31 -1.66 14.82
CA PRO A 75 -2.74 -1.50 16.20
C PRO A 75 -4.27 -1.35 16.25
N ALA A 76 -4.90 -2.08 17.18
CA ALA A 76 -6.35 -2.12 17.37
C ALA A 76 -6.92 -0.84 17.98
#